data_AF-A0A397HTI6-F1
#
_entry.id   AF-A0A397HTI6-F1
#
_cell.length_a   1.000
_cell.length_b   1.000
_cell.length_c   1.000
_cell.angle_alpha   90.00
_cell.angle_beta   90.00
_cell.angle_gamma   90.00
#
_symmetry.space_group_name_H-M   'P 1'
#
loop_
_entity.id
_entity.type
_entity.pdbx_description
1 polymer ?
#
loop_
_entity_poly.entity_id
_entity_poly.type
_entity_poly.pdbx_seq_one_letter_code
_entity_poly.pdbx_strand_id
1 'polypeptide(L)'
;MDAAIDLSDASKALDLANIRFQLIRLEDTITFHLIERVQFPLNKTIYVPGGVKIPGNEISLMDYLLREQERLQSRVRRYESPDEYPFFPDALEKPILQPLQYPKILHDNDVNVNETIKKRYIENILPAVCAHFGREDRGEAKENYGSAATCDVSVLQALSRRIHFGKFVAEAKFQKDPELFVRLIKANDRAGIDAAITDAKVEKKVLERLGLKAKTYGTDPAFPTETGSKINVDAVVAMYKEYVIPLTKVVEVEYLMQRLKGTQWE
;
A
#
# COMPACT_ATOMS: atom_id res chain seq x y z
N MET A 1 -0.13 -3.79 18.77
CA MET A 1 0.83 -4.36 17.78
C MET A 1 2.20 -4.01 18.30
N ASP A 2 2.66 -4.74 19.31
CA ASP A 2 3.62 -4.20 20.28
C ASP A 2 5.08 -4.27 19.79
N ALA A 3 5.29 -4.99 18.67
CA ALA A 3 6.60 -5.23 18.06
C ALA A 3 6.84 -4.42 16.77
N ALA A 4 6.01 -3.44 16.43
CA ALA A 4 6.00 -2.84 15.09
C ALA A 4 6.16 -1.31 15.09
N ILE A 5 5.18 -0.56 15.52
CA ILE A 5 5.27 0.87 15.84
C ILE A 5 4.16 1.08 16.86
N ASP A 6 4.47 1.81 17.92
CA ASP A 6 3.50 2.14 18.94
C ASP A 6 2.70 3.37 18.50
N LEU A 7 1.58 3.13 17.81
CA LEU A 7 0.66 4.20 17.40
C LEU A 7 -0.09 4.83 18.58
N SER A 8 0.10 4.33 19.81
CA SER A 8 -0.42 4.99 21.02
C SER A 8 0.56 6.04 21.59
N ASP A 9 1.76 6.16 21.03
CA ASP A 9 2.80 7.12 21.42
C ASP A 9 3.32 7.89 20.20
N ALA A 10 2.98 9.18 20.12
CA ALA A 10 3.37 10.03 18.99
C ALA A 10 4.89 10.15 18.82
N SER A 11 5.65 10.14 19.91
CA SER A 11 7.12 10.24 19.85
C SER A 11 7.74 9.01 19.19
N LYS A 12 7.20 7.82 19.49
CA LYS A 12 7.65 6.56 18.86
C LYS A 12 7.14 6.42 17.44
N ALA A 13 5.90 6.87 17.16
CA ALA A 13 5.31 6.80 15.83
C ALA A 13 6.01 7.71 14.81
N LEU A 14 6.58 8.84 15.27
CA LEU A 14 7.30 9.81 14.43
C LEU A 14 8.83 9.65 14.48
N ASP A 15 9.35 8.68 15.23
CA ASP A 15 10.76 8.33 15.17
C ASP A 15 11.12 7.71 13.80
N LEU A 16 12.09 8.30 13.12
CA LEU A 16 12.49 7.88 11.76
C LEU A 16 13.06 6.46 11.72
N ALA A 17 13.67 5.97 12.80
CA ALA A 17 14.19 4.60 12.85
C ALA A 17 13.03 3.58 12.97
N ASN A 18 12.03 3.87 13.80
CA ASN A 18 10.81 3.09 13.90
C ASN A 18 10.01 3.09 12.59
N ILE A 19 9.87 4.25 11.94
CA ILE A 19 9.21 4.38 10.63
C ILE A 19 9.94 3.52 9.61
N ARG A 20 11.27 3.64 9.54
CA ARG A 20 12.09 2.83 8.63
C ARG A 20 11.91 1.34 8.88
N PHE A 21 11.87 0.91 10.14
CA PHE A 21 11.62 -0.48 10.50
C PHE A 21 10.26 -0.97 10.00
N GLN A 22 9.21 -0.16 10.15
CA GLN A 22 7.89 -0.49 9.61
C GLN A 22 7.86 -0.58 8.09
N LEU A 23 8.49 0.37 7.38
CA LEU A 23 8.57 0.32 5.93
C LEU A 23 9.25 -0.97 5.45
N ILE A 24 10.33 -1.41 6.13
CA ILE A 24 11.03 -2.66 5.82
C ILE A 24 10.14 -3.89 6.07
N ARG A 25 9.33 -3.88 7.13
CA ARG A 25 8.38 -4.97 7.40
C ARG A 25 7.26 -5.04 6.38
N LEU A 26 6.74 -3.88 5.95
CA LEU A 26 5.71 -3.82 4.92
C LEU A 26 6.25 -4.28 3.55
N GLU A 27 7.55 -4.09 3.26
CA GLU A 27 8.20 -4.72 2.09
C GLU A 27 8.07 -6.24 2.10
N ASP A 28 8.27 -6.87 3.26
CA ASP A 28 8.14 -8.32 3.40
C ASP A 28 6.68 -8.76 3.21
N THR A 29 5.75 -8.08 3.88
CA THR A 29 4.31 -8.35 3.75
C THR A 29 3.84 -8.27 2.31
N ILE A 30 4.20 -7.20 1.58
CA ILE A 30 3.84 -7.04 0.17
C ILE A 30 4.44 -8.17 -0.68
N THR A 31 5.72 -8.50 -0.45
CA THR A 31 6.40 -9.56 -1.20
C THR A 31 5.72 -10.92 -0.99
N PHE A 32 5.38 -11.28 0.24
CA PHE A 32 4.67 -12.53 0.53
C PHE A 32 3.27 -12.57 -0.07
N HIS A 33 2.49 -11.49 0.05
CA HIS A 33 1.16 -11.45 -0.56
C HIS A 33 1.22 -11.55 -2.09
N LEU A 34 2.24 -10.96 -2.72
CA LEU A 34 2.47 -11.12 -4.16
C LEU A 34 2.84 -12.55 -4.52
N ILE A 35 3.73 -13.22 -3.75
CA ILE A 35 4.07 -14.64 -3.96
C ILE A 35 2.81 -15.51 -3.92
N GLU A 36 1.89 -15.24 -2.99
CA GLU A 36 0.59 -15.94 -2.96
C GLU A 36 -0.28 -15.61 -4.19
N ARG A 37 -0.35 -14.34 -4.59
CA ARG A 37 -1.17 -13.92 -5.73
C ARG A 37 -0.70 -14.53 -7.06
N VAL A 38 0.61 -14.61 -7.29
CA VAL A 38 1.17 -15.03 -8.58
C VAL A 38 1.12 -16.54 -8.83
N GLN A 39 0.62 -17.32 -7.86
CA GLN A 39 0.26 -18.72 -8.07
C GLN A 39 -0.93 -18.89 -9.03
N PHE A 40 -1.71 -17.82 -9.23
CA PHE A 40 -2.85 -17.78 -10.14
C PHE A 40 -2.53 -16.95 -11.40
N PRO A 41 -3.17 -17.24 -12.55
CA PRO A 41 -3.11 -16.36 -13.72
C PRO A 41 -3.66 -14.97 -13.38
N LEU A 42 -3.56 -14.06 -14.35
CA LEU A 42 -4.17 -12.73 -14.24
C LEU A 42 -5.67 -12.82 -13.91
N ASN A 43 -6.41 -13.79 -14.46
CA ASN A 43 -7.86 -13.94 -14.27
C ASN A 43 -8.61 -12.64 -14.57
N LYS A 44 -8.35 -12.03 -15.74
CA LYS A 44 -8.77 -10.66 -16.09
C LYS A 44 -10.25 -10.40 -15.81
N THR A 45 -11.10 -11.42 -15.96
CA THR A 45 -12.54 -11.36 -15.71
C THR A 45 -12.90 -10.83 -14.32
N ILE A 46 -12.11 -11.11 -13.27
CA ILE A 46 -12.44 -10.71 -11.89
C ILE A 46 -12.35 -9.19 -11.65
N TYR A 47 -11.72 -8.45 -12.56
CA TYR A 47 -11.56 -6.99 -12.51
C TYR A 47 -12.56 -6.25 -13.41
N VAL A 48 -13.41 -6.98 -14.16
CA VAL A 48 -14.39 -6.39 -15.06
C VAL A 48 -15.75 -6.34 -14.35
N PRO A 49 -16.39 -5.15 -14.24
CA PRO A 49 -17.77 -5.04 -13.76
C PRO A 49 -18.71 -5.95 -14.57
N GLY A 50 -19.53 -6.74 -13.89
CA GLY A 50 -20.39 -7.76 -14.50
C GLY A 50 -19.65 -8.97 -15.12
N GLY A 51 -18.31 -9.05 -15.00
CA GLY A 51 -17.51 -10.18 -15.51
C GLY A 51 -17.78 -11.49 -14.78
N VAL A 52 -18.17 -11.40 -13.50
CA VAL A 52 -18.63 -12.51 -12.66
C VAL A 52 -20.03 -12.15 -12.16
N LYS A 53 -20.97 -13.09 -12.18
CA LYS A 53 -22.34 -12.81 -11.75
C LYS A 53 -22.44 -12.80 -10.22
N ILE A 54 -22.59 -11.61 -9.64
CA ILE A 54 -22.77 -11.43 -8.20
C ILE A 54 -24.23 -11.05 -7.94
N PRO A 55 -24.98 -11.81 -7.13
CA PRO A 55 -26.40 -11.51 -6.88
C PRO A 55 -26.60 -10.09 -6.35
N GLY A 56 -27.35 -9.27 -7.09
CA GLY A 56 -27.71 -7.91 -6.69
C GLY A 56 -26.59 -6.87 -6.81
N ASN A 57 -25.48 -7.17 -7.50
CA ASN A 57 -24.37 -6.25 -7.67
C ASN A 57 -23.71 -6.37 -9.06
N GLU A 58 -23.41 -5.23 -9.68
CA GLU A 58 -22.78 -5.16 -11.01
C GLU A 58 -21.28 -4.82 -10.97
N ILE A 59 -20.69 -4.63 -9.78
CA ILE A 59 -19.26 -4.38 -9.64
C ILE A 59 -18.43 -5.62 -9.95
N SER A 60 -17.11 -5.43 -10.11
CA SER A 60 -16.18 -6.53 -10.33
C SER A 60 -16.07 -7.45 -9.10
N LEU A 61 -15.69 -8.71 -9.28
CA LEU A 61 -15.49 -9.64 -8.15
C LEU A 61 -14.42 -9.14 -7.17
N MET A 62 -13.34 -8.53 -7.68
CA MET A 62 -12.30 -7.93 -6.85
C MET A 62 -12.87 -6.77 -6.02
N ASP A 63 -13.65 -5.86 -6.62
CA ASP A 63 -14.26 -4.75 -5.90
C ASP A 63 -15.26 -5.25 -4.85
N TYR A 64 -16.07 -6.26 -5.18
CA TYR A 64 -17.02 -6.86 -4.24
C TYR A 64 -16.31 -7.42 -3.00
N LEU A 65 -15.26 -8.23 -3.19
CA LEU A 65 -14.53 -8.82 -2.08
C LEU A 65 -13.79 -7.77 -1.26
N LEU A 66 -13.15 -6.79 -1.90
CA LEU A 66 -12.49 -5.70 -1.19
C LEU A 66 -13.50 -4.92 -0.35
N ARG A 67 -14.61 -4.51 -0.95
CA ARG A 67 -15.68 -3.74 -0.29
C ARG A 67 -16.29 -4.48 0.90
N GLU A 68 -16.62 -5.75 0.76
CA GLU A 68 -17.15 -6.56 1.87
C GLU A 68 -16.10 -6.79 2.98
N GLN A 69 -14.83 -6.93 2.61
CA GLN A 69 -13.75 -7.04 3.59
C GLN A 69 -13.57 -5.73 4.37
N GLU A 70 -13.66 -4.57 3.72
CA GLU A 70 -13.58 -3.27 4.40
C GLU A 70 -14.77 -3.08 5.35
N ARG A 71 -15.98 -3.43 4.90
CA ARG A 71 -17.20 -3.41 5.73
C ARG A 71 -17.04 -4.27 7.00
N LEU A 72 -16.52 -5.48 6.85
CA LEU A 72 -16.25 -6.36 8.00
C LEU A 72 -15.19 -5.76 8.94
N GLN A 73 -14.11 -5.22 8.38
CA GLN A 73 -12.97 -4.71 9.14
C GLN A 73 -13.25 -3.37 9.83
N SER A 74 -14.15 -2.54 9.29
CA SER A 74 -14.57 -1.29 9.93
C SER A 74 -15.28 -1.54 11.26
N ARG A 75 -16.10 -2.60 11.33
CA ARG A 75 -16.81 -3.00 12.56
C ARG A 75 -15.85 -3.32 13.70
N VAL A 76 -14.64 -3.77 13.38
CA VAL A 76 -13.60 -4.10 14.37
C VAL A 76 -12.53 -3.01 14.51
N ARG A 77 -12.86 -1.76 14.12
CA ARG A 77 -12.05 -0.53 14.30
C ARG A 77 -10.80 -0.43 13.42
N ARG A 78 -10.67 -1.22 12.35
CA ARG A 78 -9.48 -1.16 11.48
C ARG A 78 -9.20 0.26 10.99
N TYR A 79 -10.23 0.92 10.47
CA TYR A 79 -10.13 2.26 9.88
C TYR A 79 -10.25 3.41 10.89
N GLU A 80 -10.26 3.12 12.20
CA GLU A 80 -9.98 4.14 13.23
C GLU A 80 -8.46 4.33 13.45
N SER A 81 -7.64 3.37 12.99
CA SER A 81 -6.18 3.46 13.07
C SER A 81 -5.63 4.51 12.09
N PRO A 82 -4.66 5.35 12.50
CA PRO A 82 -4.15 6.44 11.66
C PRO A 82 -3.35 6.00 10.43
N ASP A 83 -3.06 4.70 10.31
CA ASP A 83 -2.29 4.10 9.22
C ASP A 83 -3.12 3.18 8.30
N GLU A 84 -4.45 3.13 8.48
CA GLU A 84 -5.35 2.30 7.67
C GLU A 84 -6.31 3.19 6.84
N TYR A 85 -6.36 2.95 5.53
CA TYR A 85 -7.06 3.81 4.57
C TYR A 85 -8.02 2.98 3.72
N PRO A 86 -9.34 3.27 3.71
CA PRO A 86 -10.31 2.49 2.95
C PRO A 86 -10.23 2.79 1.45
N PHE A 87 -10.48 1.77 0.63
CA PHE A 87 -10.71 1.91 -0.81
C PHE A 87 -12.17 2.31 -1.13
N PHE A 88 -13.11 1.95 -0.26
CA PHE A 88 -14.54 2.22 -0.36
C PHE A 88 -15.06 2.84 0.95
N PRO A 89 -14.84 4.15 1.16
CA PRO A 89 -15.31 4.84 2.37
C PRO A 89 -16.83 4.70 2.60
N ASP A 90 -17.62 4.59 1.51
CA ASP A 90 -19.07 4.39 1.54
C ASP A 90 -19.51 3.02 2.10
N ALA A 91 -18.60 2.05 2.13
CA ALA A 91 -18.87 0.70 2.61
C ALA A 91 -18.65 0.53 4.11
N LEU A 92 -18.02 1.50 4.77
CA LEU A 92 -17.65 1.36 6.18
C LEU A 92 -18.88 1.47 7.08
N GLU A 93 -18.99 0.52 8.01
CA GLU A 93 -19.96 0.53 9.10
C GLU A 93 -19.35 1.05 10.40
N LYS A 94 -20.22 1.52 11.30
CA LYS A 94 -19.83 1.97 12.65
C LYS A 94 -19.18 0.82 13.44
N PRO A 95 -18.06 1.06 14.15
CA PRO A 95 -17.43 0.06 15.00
C PRO A 95 -18.36 -0.50 16.09
N ILE A 96 -18.27 -1.80 16.34
CA ILE A 96 -19.03 -2.51 17.38
C ILE A 96 -18.20 -2.76 18.66
N LEU A 97 -16.91 -2.42 18.62
CA LEU A 97 -15.98 -2.54 19.74
C LEU A 97 -15.84 -1.20 20.46
N GLN A 98 -15.35 -1.22 21.70
CA GLN A 98 -15.02 0.01 22.46
C GLN A 98 -13.98 0.85 21.70
N PRO A 99 -14.04 2.18 21.70
CA PRO A 99 -13.10 3.00 20.92
C PRO A 99 -11.65 2.86 21.43
N LEU A 100 -10.68 2.96 20.52
CA LEU A 100 -9.27 3.16 20.86
C LEU A 100 -8.96 4.65 20.79
N GLN A 101 -8.30 5.20 21.82
CA GLN A 101 -7.85 6.59 21.82
C GLN A 101 -6.44 6.66 21.25
N TYR A 102 -6.33 6.99 19.97
CA TYR A 102 -5.06 7.31 19.34
C TYR A 102 -4.68 8.77 19.66
N PRO A 103 -3.43 9.07 20.03
CA PRO A 103 -2.97 10.44 20.09
C PRO A 103 -3.03 11.09 18.70
N LYS A 104 -3.07 12.42 18.66
CA LYS A 104 -2.96 13.16 17.40
C LYS A 104 -1.53 13.09 16.90
N ILE A 105 -1.25 12.10 16.04
CA ILE A 105 0.09 11.88 15.45
C ILE A 105 0.25 12.70 14.17
N LEU A 106 -0.71 12.58 13.26
CA LEU A 106 -0.72 13.26 11.98
C LEU A 106 -1.56 14.54 12.09
N HIS A 107 -1.19 15.54 11.28
CA HIS A 107 -2.01 16.72 11.03
C HIS A 107 -3.28 16.32 10.25
N ASP A 108 -4.37 17.05 10.47
CA ASP A 108 -5.67 16.75 9.86
C ASP A 108 -5.58 16.94 8.33
N ASN A 109 -5.87 15.89 7.57
CA ASN A 109 -5.73 15.86 6.12
C ASN A 109 -6.74 14.92 5.46
N ASP A 110 -6.95 15.08 4.16
CA ASP A 110 -7.84 14.23 3.35
C ASP A 110 -7.08 13.36 2.31
N VAL A 111 -5.76 13.27 2.41
CA VAL A 111 -4.90 12.59 1.42
C VAL A 111 -5.22 11.09 1.37
N ASN A 112 -5.79 10.63 0.27
CA ASN A 112 -5.99 9.21 0.00
C ASN A 112 -5.80 8.93 -1.50
N VAL A 113 -4.81 8.09 -1.84
CA VAL A 113 -4.46 7.73 -3.22
C VAL A 113 -4.89 6.31 -3.60
N ASN A 114 -5.78 5.68 -2.82
CA ASN A 114 -6.22 4.29 -3.02
C ASN A 114 -6.82 4.03 -4.40
N GLU A 115 -7.54 4.98 -4.98
CA GLU A 115 -8.05 4.84 -6.36
C GLU A 115 -6.91 4.63 -7.36
N THR A 116 -5.84 5.43 -7.24
CA THR A 116 -4.66 5.31 -8.09
C THR A 116 -3.89 4.02 -7.80
N ILE A 117 -3.76 3.62 -6.53
CA ILE A 117 -3.13 2.34 -6.15
C ILE A 117 -3.86 1.17 -6.81
N LYS A 118 -5.19 1.11 -6.66
CA LYS A 118 -6.02 0.05 -7.25
C LYS A 118 -5.88 -0.01 -8.76
N LYS A 119 -5.94 1.15 -9.42
CA LYS A 119 -5.76 1.26 -10.87
C LYS A 119 -4.40 0.72 -11.33
N ARG A 120 -3.30 1.20 -10.74
CA ARG A 120 -1.94 0.76 -11.10
C ARG A 120 -1.72 -0.71 -10.81
N TYR A 121 -2.30 -1.21 -9.71
CA TYR A 121 -2.24 -2.63 -9.38
C TYR A 121 -2.84 -3.50 -10.49
N ILE A 122 -4.03 -3.16 -10.97
CA ILE A 122 -4.74 -3.93 -12.00
C ILE A 122 -4.12 -3.75 -13.38
N GLU A 123 -3.80 -2.52 -13.78
CA GLU A 123 -3.41 -2.19 -15.15
C GLU A 123 -1.91 -2.40 -15.43
N ASN A 124 -1.06 -2.32 -14.40
CA ASN A 124 0.39 -2.31 -14.58
C ASN A 124 1.11 -3.40 -13.78
N ILE A 125 0.79 -3.55 -12.49
CA ILE A 125 1.51 -4.48 -11.61
C ILE A 125 1.14 -5.92 -11.92
N LEU A 126 -0.15 -6.26 -11.86
CA LEU A 126 -0.63 -7.62 -12.07
C LEU A 126 -0.20 -8.24 -13.42
N PRO A 127 -0.31 -7.53 -14.56
CA PRO A 127 0.17 -8.05 -15.84
C PRO A 127 1.67 -8.38 -15.87
N ALA A 128 2.49 -7.65 -15.09
CA ALA A 128 3.94 -7.85 -15.05
C ALA A 128 4.36 -8.99 -14.09
N VAL A 129 3.64 -9.19 -12.98
CA VAL A 129 4.01 -10.18 -11.95
C VAL A 129 3.34 -11.54 -12.14
N CYS A 130 2.14 -11.60 -12.73
CA CYS A 130 1.43 -12.87 -12.92
C CYS A 130 2.06 -13.70 -14.03
N ALA A 131 2.11 -15.02 -13.82
CA ALA A 131 2.61 -15.93 -14.84
C ALA A 131 1.70 -15.96 -16.08
N HIS A 132 2.32 -15.98 -17.26
CA HIS A 132 1.64 -16.22 -18.53
C HIS A 132 1.64 -17.72 -18.85
N PHE A 133 0.49 -18.37 -18.65
CA PHE A 133 0.35 -19.82 -18.88
C PHE A 133 0.11 -20.20 -20.35
N GLY A 134 0.31 -19.28 -21.31
CA GLY A 134 0.08 -19.53 -22.73
C GLY A 134 -1.37 -19.86 -23.10
N ARG A 135 -2.33 -19.51 -22.23
CA ARG A 135 -3.76 -19.72 -22.42
C ARG A 135 -4.55 -18.51 -21.97
N GLU A 136 -5.75 -18.38 -22.54
CA GLU A 136 -6.72 -17.37 -22.10
C GLU A 136 -7.39 -17.77 -20.77
N ASP A 137 -8.07 -16.79 -20.19
CA ASP A 137 -8.92 -16.97 -19.03
C ASP A 137 -10.00 -18.02 -19.34
N ARG A 138 -10.02 -19.13 -18.57
CA ARG A 138 -10.93 -20.27 -18.82
C ARG A 138 -12.34 -20.07 -18.27
N GLY A 139 -12.61 -18.94 -17.61
CA GLY A 139 -13.92 -18.59 -17.09
C GLY A 139 -14.18 -19.06 -15.66
N GLU A 140 -15.27 -18.54 -15.09
CA GLU A 140 -15.66 -18.69 -13.67
C GLU A 140 -15.70 -20.14 -13.17
N ALA A 141 -16.10 -21.09 -14.02
CA ALA A 141 -16.20 -22.51 -13.65
C ALA A 141 -14.85 -23.26 -13.67
N LYS A 142 -13.77 -22.66 -14.18
CA LYS A 142 -12.48 -23.35 -14.42
C LYS A 142 -11.27 -22.64 -13.83
N GLU A 143 -11.40 -21.36 -13.48
CA GLU A 143 -10.34 -20.59 -12.83
C GLU A 143 -10.60 -20.38 -11.33
N ASN A 144 -9.53 -20.16 -10.57
CA ASN A 144 -9.60 -19.89 -9.14
C ASN A 144 -9.84 -18.40 -8.85
N TYR A 145 -10.97 -17.87 -9.34
CA TYR A 145 -11.31 -16.45 -9.21
C TYR A 145 -11.39 -15.97 -7.76
N GLY A 146 -12.04 -16.74 -6.89
CA GLY A 146 -12.16 -16.39 -5.47
C GLY A 146 -10.81 -16.31 -4.76
N SER A 147 -9.91 -17.26 -5.04
CA SER A 147 -8.57 -17.27 -4.46
C SER A 147 -7.74 -16.08 -4.95
N ALA A 148 -7.73 -15.82 -6.25
CA ALA A 148 -7.01 -14.69 -6.84
C ALA A 148 -7.49 -13.35 -6.25
N ALA A 149 -8.80 -13.12 -6.22
CA ALA A 149 -9.37 -11.90 -5.69
C ALA A 149 -9.13 -11.74 -4.17
N THR A 150 -9.13 -12.84 -3.40
CA THR A 150 -8.78 -12.80 -1.97
C THR A 150 -7.31 -12.40 -1.75
N CYS A 151 -6.40 -12.92 -2.58
CA CYS A 151 -5.00 -12.49 -2.56
C CYS A 151 -4.88 -11.01 -2.95
N ASP A 152 -5.64 -10.54 -3.96
CA ASP A 152 -5.64 -9.13 -4.39
C ASP A 152 -5.99 -8.18 -3.24
N VAL A 153 -7.01 -8.50 -2.43
CA VAL A 153 -7.39 -7.71 -1.25
C VAL A 153 -6.20 -7.54 -0.30
N SER A 154 -5.47 -8.64 -0.04
CA SER A 154 -4.32 -8.62 0.88
C SER A 154 -3.17 -7.77 0.32
N VAL A 155 -2.90 -7.86 -1.00
CA VAL A 155 -1.88 -7.05 -1.66
C VAL A 155 -2.26 -5.56 -1.64
N LEU A 156 -3.49 -5.23 -2.02
CA LEU A 156 -3.98 -3.85 -2.08
C LEU A 156 -3.96 -3.17 -0.71
N GLN A 157 -4.38 -3.87 0.34
CA GLN A 157 -4.33 -3.33 1.70
C GLN A 157 -2.89 -3.10 2.18
N ALA A 158 -1.96 -4.02 1.88
CA ALA A 158 -0.56 -3.85 2.22
C ALA A 158 0.11 -2.72 1.44
N LEU A 159 -0.18 -2.59 0.14
CA LEU A 159 0.27 -1.48 -0.70
C LEU A 159 -0.27 -0.14 -0.20
N SER A 160 -1.58 -0.08 0.10
CA SER A 160 -2.22 1.11 0.65
C SER A 160 -1.52 1.57 1.93
N ARG A 161 -1.35 0.68 2.90
CA ARG A 161 -0.65 0.99 4.14
C ARG A 161 0.78 1.46 3.91
N ARG A 162 1.54 0.77 3.05
CA ARG A 162 2.95 1.13 2.74
C ARG A 162 3.06 2.49 2.08
N ILE A 163 2.19 2.81 1.13
CA ILE A 163 2.24 4.06 0.37
C ILE A 163 1.77 5.21 1.26
N HIS A 164 0.66 5.04 1.99
CA HIS A 164 0.16 6.07 2.89
C HIS A 164 1.00 6.25 4.15
N PHE A 165 1.88 5.31 4.48
CA PHE A 165 2.90 5.52 5.52
C PHE A 165 3.83 6.71 5.21
N GLY A 166 3.84 7.18 3.96
CA GLY A 166 4.43 8.47 3.58
C GLY A 166 3.97 9.64 4.45
N LYS A 167 2.74 9.65 4.99
CA LYS A 167 2.29 10.71 5.91
C LYS A 167 3.13 10.80 7.19
N PHE A 168 3.47 9.64 7.78
CA PHE A 168 4.34 9.59 8.96
C PHE A 168 5.77 10.03 8.62
N VAL A 169 6.27 9.62 7.44
CA VAL A 169 7.57 10.07 6.93
C VAL A 169 7.61 11.59 6.77
N ALA A 170 6.57 12.16 6.14
CA ALA A 170 6.44 13.59 5.92
C ALA A 170 6.35 14.36 7.24
N GLU A 171 5.54 13.91 8.18
CA GLU A 171 5.43 14.54 9.51
C GLU A 171 6.76 14.52 10.25
N ALA A 172 7.47 13.38 10.27
CA ALA A 172 8.77 13.27 10.91
C ALA A 172 9.82 14.19 10.25
N LYS A 173 9.79 14.33 8.91
CA LYS A 173 10.66 15.28 8.19
C LYS A 173 10.30 16.73 8.50
N PHE A 174 9.02 17.08 8.55
CA PHE A 174 8.55 18.41 8.90
C PHE A 174 9.02 18.82 10.30
N GLN A 175 8.89 17.94 11.29
CA GLN A 175 9.31 18.22 12.67
C GLN A 175 10.82 18.41 12.82
N LYS A 176 11.61 17.79 11.93
CA LYS A 176 13.07 17.91 11.93
C LYS A 176 13.57 19.26 11.36
N ASP A 177 12.87 19.81 10.38
CA ASP A 177 13.22 21.11 9.76
C ASP A 177 11.96 21.91 9.39
N PRO A 178 11.23 22.46 10.39
CA PRO A 178 9.98 23.15 10.13
C PRO A 178 10.16 24.38 9.24
N GLU A 179 11.25 25.14 9.41
CA GLU A 179 11.50 26.38 8.67
C GLU A 179 11.63 26.13 7.16
N LEU A 180 12.37 25.09 6.76
CA LEU A 180 12.49 24.68 5.37
C LEU A 180 11.13 24.38 4.76
N PHE A 181 10.37 23.49 5.39
CA PHE A 181 9.09 23.04 4.84
C PHE A 181 8.04 24.14 4.87
N VAL A 182 7.97 24.97 5.93
CA VAL A 182 7.07 26.13 5.97
C VAL A 182 7.31 27.06 4.79
N ARG A 183 8.59 27.39 4.52
CA ARG A 183 8.94 28.24 3.37
C ARG A 183 8.49 27.62 2.04
N LEU A 184 8.76 26.33 1.83
CA LEU A 184 8.38 25.63 0.60
C LEU A 184 6.85 25.54 0.44
N ILE A 185 6.13 25.23 1.51
CA ILE A 185 4.65 25.13 1.52
C ILE A 185 4.03 26.51 1.23
N LYS A 186 4.52 27.58 1.87
CA LYS A 186 4.02 28.96 1.62
C LYS A 186 4.29 29.43 0.18
N ALA A 187 5.39 28.97 -0.41
CA ALA A 187 5.69 29.25 -1.82
C ALA A 187 4.90 28.36 -2.79
N ASN A 188 4.09 27.41 -2.30
CA ASN A 188 3.43 26.37 -3.09
C ASN A 188 4.43 25.58 -3.97
N ASP A 189 5.67 25.43 -3.49
CA ASP A 189 6.78 24.83 -4.23
C ASP A 189 6.80 23.30 -4.08
N ARG A 190 5.84 22.65 -4.74
CA ARG A 190 5.69 21.18 -4.73
C ARG A 190 6.93 20.46 -5.24
N ALA A 191 7.64 21.03 -6.21
CA ALA A 191 8.88 20.47 -6.74
C ALA A 191 10.03 20.57 -5.72
N GLY A 192 10.14 21.70 -5.03
CA GLY A 192 11.08 21.89 -3.94
C GLY A 192 10.80 20.95 -2.76
N ILE A 193 9.54 20.70 -2.41
CA ILE A 193 9.16 19.70 -1.40
C ILE A 193 9.60 18.30 -1.86
N ASP A 194 9.25 17.91 -3.09
CA ASP A 194 9.65 16.62 -3.67
C ASP A 194 11.18 16.41 -3.61
N ALA A 195 11.95 17.43 -3.98
CA ALA A 195 13.40 17.40 -3.89
C ALA A 195 13.90 17.28 -2.44
N ALA A 196 13.31 18.03 -1.50
CA ALA A 196 13.70 18.02 -0.09
C ALA A 196 13.41 16.68 0.61
N ILE A 197 12.38 15.95 0.18
CA ILE A 197 12.04 14.64 0.75
C ILE A 197 12.81 13.48 0.09
N THR A 198 13.46 13.70 -1.05
CA THR A 198 14.12 12.65 -1.85
C THR A 198 15.53 12.35 -1.36
N ASP A 199 15.82 11.08 -1.11
CA ASP A 199 17.19 10.57 -0.96
C ASP A 199 17.42 9.41 -1.94
N ALA A 200 18.04 9.74 -3.08
CA ALA A 200 18.30 8.78 -4.15
C ALA A 200 19.20 7.60 -3.70
N LYS A 201 20.07 7.80 -2.70
CA LYS A 201 20.91 6.72 -2.16
C LYS A 201 20.08 5.76 -1.32
N VAL A 202 19.11 6.28 -0.56
CA VAL A 202 18.17 5.46 0.21
C VAL A 202 17.23 4.69 -0.72
N GLU A 203 16.67 5.34 -1.74
CA GLU A 203 15.80 4.67 -2.73
C GLU A 203 16.52 3.51 -3.42
N LYS A 204 17.77 3.74 -3.88
CA LYS A 204 18.58 2.68 -4.48
C LYS A 204 18.77 1.49 -3.53
N LYS A 205 19.09 1.75 -2.26
CA LYS A 205 19.23 0.70 -1.23
C LYS A 205 17.93 -0.03 -0.93
N VAL A 206 16.77 0.63 -1.05
CA VAL A 206 15.46 -0.01 -0.92
C VAL A 206 15.26 -1.01 -2.06
N LEU A 207 15.52 -0.61 -3.31
CA LEU A 207 15.36 -1.48 -4.48
C LEU A 207 16.33 -2.67 -4.45
N GLU A 208 17.60 -2.45 -4.09
CA GLU A 208 18.60 -3.52 -3.95
C GLU A 208 18.18 -4.55 -2.88
N ARG A 209 17.73 -4.06 -1.71
CA ARG A 209 17.23 -4.93 -0.62
C ARG A 209 15.99 -5.70 -1.05
N LEU A 210 15.04 -5.04 -1.70
CA LEU A 210 13.80 -5.67 -2.17
C LEU A 210 14.09 -6.78 -3.19
N GLY A 211 14.98 -6.53 -4.15
CA GLY A 211 15.38 -7.55 -5.13
C GLY A 211 16.00 -8.77 -4.47
N LEU A 212 16.87 -8.57 -3.47
CA LEU A 212 17.44 -9.67 -2.70
C LEU A 212 16.37 -10.45 -1.91
N LYS A 213 15.43 -9.75 -1.28
CA LYS A 213 14.31 -10.37 -0.54
C LYS A 213 13.41 -11.18 -1.48
N ALA A 214 12.97 -10.60 -2.59
CA ALA A 214 12.11 -11.28 -3.57
C ALA A 214 12.79 -12.53 -4.14
N LYS A 215 14.10 -12.46 -4.44
CA LYS A 215 14.88 -13.62 -4.86
C LYS A 215 14.94 -14.69 -3.77
N THR A 216 15.19 -14.28 -2.53
CA THR A 216 15.33 -15.20 -1.39
C THR A 216 14.01 -15.89 -1.06
N TYR A 217 12.92 -15.13 -0.91
CA TYR A 217 11.59 -15.66 -0.59
C TYR A 217 10.97 -16.42 -1.76
N GLY A 218 11.34 -16.05 -2.99
CA GLY A 218 10.90 -16.73 -4.21
C GLY A 218 11.64 -18.02 -4.52
N THR A 219 12.64 -18.42 -3.72
CA THR A 219 13.40 -19.67 -3.93
C THR A 219 13.07 -20.65 -2.81
N ASP A 220 12.78 -21.90 -3.16
CA ASP A 220 12.62 -22.96 -2.15
C ASP A 220 14.00 -23.47 -1.68
N PRO A 221 14.36 -23.35 -0.40
CA PRO A 221 15.66 -23.83 0.10
C PRO A 221 15.85 -25.33 -0.02
N ALA A 222 14.77 -26.13 -0.05
CA ALA A 222 14.85 -27.58 -0.21
C ALA A 222 15.07 -27.98 -1.67
N PHE A 223 14.63 -27.13 -2.63
CA PHE A 223 14.68 -27.41 -4.07
C PHE A 223 15.19 -26.21 -4.88
N PRO A 224 16.43 -25.74 -4.64
CA PRO A 224 16.94 -24.49 -5.21
C PRO A 224 17.13 -24.52 -6.74
N THR A 225 17.14 -25.71 -7.34
CA THR A 225 17.40 -25.94 -8.78
C THR A 225 16.21 -26.53 -9.54
N GLU A 226 15.23 -27.12 -8.85
CA GLU A 226 14.10 -27.84 -9.46
C GLU A 226 12.83 -26.97 -9.55
N THR A 227 12.70 -25.97 -8.67
CA THR A 227 11.59 -25.03 -8.69
C THR A 227 12.09 -23.69 -9.24
N GLY A 228 11.56 -23.25 -10.38
CA GLY A 228 11.78 -21.90 -10.86
C GLY A 228 11.37 -20.87 -9.80
N SER A 229 11.82 -19.62 -9.94
CA SER A 229 11.47 -18.59 -8.95
C SER A 229 9.95 -18.42 -8.83
N LYS A 230 9.42 -18.44 -7.60
CA LYS A 230 7.98 -18.31 -7.30
C LYS A 230 7.40 -16.98 -7.79
N ILE A 231 8.24 -15.97 -8.04
CA ILE A 231 7.83 -14.65 -8.48
C ILE A 231 8.88 -14.03 -9.40
N ASN A 232 8.44 -13.21 -10.35
CA ASN A 232 9.34 -12.41 -11.18
C ASN A 232 9.98 -11.28 -10.35
N VAL A 233 11.24 -11.47 -9.97
CA VAL A 233 12.00 -10.51 -9.14
C VAL A 233 12.11 -9.14 -9.81
N ASP A 234 12.36 -9.09 -11.12
CA ASP A 234 12.50 -7.83 -11.85
C ASP A 234 11.17 -7.06 -11.89
N ALA A 235 10.06 -7.78 -12.05
CA ALA A 235 8.72 -7.17 -11.99
C ALA A 235 8.41 -6.60 -10.58
N VAL A 236 8.83 -7.27 -9.50
CA VAL A 236 8.67 -6.76 -8.13
C VAL A 236 9.51 -5.50 -7.89
N VAL A 237 10.75 -5.47 -8.39
CA VAL A 237 11.62 -4.29 -8.29
C VAL A 237 11.07 -3.13 -9.13
N ALA A 238 10.63 -3.41 -10.36
CA ALA A 238 9.99 -2.43 -11.23
C ALA A 238 8.71 -1.86 -10.58
N MET A 239 7.88 -2.71 -9.97
CA MET A 239 6.70 -2.28 -9.24
C MET A 239 7.02 -1.22 -8.18
N TYR A 240 8.07 -1.46 -7.37
CA TYR A 240 8.46 -0.50 -6.34
C TYR A 240 9.01 0.81 -6.92
N LYS A 241 9.86 0.70 -7.95
CA LYS A 241 10.51 1.83 -8.58
C LYS A 241 9.52 2.75 -9.31
N GLU A 242 8.56 2.16 -10.02
CA GLU A 242 7.66 2.88 -10.92
C GLU A 242 6.36 3.31 -10.25
N TYR A 243 5.89 2.58 -9.23
CA TYR A 243 4.58 2.84 -8.62
C TYR A 243 4.67 3.11 -7.12
N VAL A 244 5.27 2.22 -6.32
CA VAL A 244 5.22 2.35 -4.84
C VAL A 244 5.98 3.58 -4.33
N ILE A 245 7.24 3.76 -4.73
CA ILE A 245 8.06 4.90 -4.30
C ILE A 245 7.46 6.22 -4.83
N PRO A 246 7.14 6.37 -6.13
CA PRO A 246 6.53 7.59 -6.64
C PRO A 246 5.20 7.96 -5.97
N LEU A 247 4.30 6.99 -5.74
CA LEU A 247 3.03 7.27 -5.05
C LEU A 247 3.23 7.62 -3.58
N THR A 248 4.24 7.04 -2.91
CA THR A 248 4.60 7.42 -1.53
C THR A 248 5.02 8.91 -1.49
N LYS A 249 5.82 9.35 -2.46
CA LYS A 249 6.24 10.75 -2.58
C LYS A 249 5.06 11.68 -2.85
N VAL A 250 4.11 11.29 -3.70
CA VAL A 250 2.85 12.04 -3.89
C VAL A 250 2.11 12.21 -2.56
N VAL A 251 1.97 11.14 -1.76
CA VAL A 251 1.37 11.23 -0.42
C VAL A 251 2.14 12.20 0.49
N GLU A 252 3.48 12.12 0.51
CA GLU A 252 4.32 13.02 1.31
C GLU A 252 4.10 14.50 0.93
N VAL A 253 4.11 14.80 -0.38
CA VAL A 253 3.90 16.16 -0.89
C VAL A 253 2.49 16.66 -0.56
N GLU A 254 1.44 15.91 -0.90
CA GLU A 254 0.06 16.36 -0.63
C GLU A 254 -0.21 16.55 0.87
N TYR A 255 0.36 15.70 1.72
CA TYR A 255 0.26 15.86 3.16
C TYR A 255 0.94 17.15 3.64
N LEU A 256 2.17 17.41 3.20
CA LEU A 256 2.90 18.64 3.56
C LEU A 256 2.18 19.89 3.08
N MET A 257 1.56 19.86 1.91
CA MET A 257 0.80 20.98 1.38
C MET A 257 -0.40 21.38 2.25
N GLN A 258 -0.92 20.48 3.07
CA GLN A 258 -2.02 20.75 4.01
C GLN A 258 -1.53 21.12 5.42
N ARG A 259 -0.22 20.93 5.70
CA ARG A 259 0.35 20.85 7.04
C ARG A 259 0.30 22.13 7.88
N LEU A 260 0.19 23.30 7.23
CA LEU A 260 0.21 24.59 7.95
C LEU A 260 -1.15 25.05 8.44
N LYS A 261 -2.25 24.50 7.89
CA LYS A 261 -3.62 24.90 8.20
C LYS A 261 -3.92 24.76 9.69
N GLY A 262 -4.42 25.82 10.32
CA GLY A 262 -4.73 25.84 11.75
C GLY A 262 -3.51 25.78 12.67
N THR A 263 -2.32 26.16 12.19
CA THR A 263 -1.09 26.23 12.98
C THR A 263 -0.57 27.65 13.08
N GLN A 264 0.45 27.89 13.92
CA GLN A 264 1.12 29.19 14.02
C GLN A 264 1.80 29.67 12.72
N TRP A 265 1.93 28.78 11.74
CA TRP A 265 2.58 29.04 10.46
C TRP A 265 1.61 29.35 9.34
N GLU A 266 0.29 29.29 9.56
CA GLU A 266 -0.70 29.81 8.61
C GLU A 266 -0.48 31.33 8.43
#